data_AF-A0A2T3LKR2-F1
#
_entry.id   AF-A0A2T3LKR2-F1
#
_cell.length_a   1.000
_cell.length_b   1.000
_cell.length_c   1.000
_cell.angle_alpha   90.00
_cell.angle_beta   90.00
_cell.angle_gamma   90.00
#
_symmetry.space_group_name_H-M   'P 1'
#
loop_
_entity.id
_entity.type
_entity.pdbx_description
1 polymer ?
#
loop_
_entity_poly.entity_id
_entity_poly.type
_entity_poly.pdbx_seq_one_letter_code
_entity_poly.pdbx_strand_id
1 'polypeptide(L)' 'MAILTINFNSDEKLIADIPLSRELQLWKTIAIAINSIDEEERDCTLCIDEHSFQLSYYLSELIYSQYQHYFL' A
#
# COMPACT_ATOMS: atom_id res chain seq x y z
N MET A 1 11.32 3.93 -9.56
CA MET A 1 11.58 3.52 -8.17
C MET A 1 10.54 4.28 -7.42
N ALA A 2 9.64 3.57 -6.77
CA ALA A 2 8.49 4.16 -6.15
C ALA A 2 8.66 4.12 -4.63
N ILE A 3 8.28 5.19 -3.95
CA ILE A 3 8.24 5.23 -2.49
C ILE A 3 6.87 4.74 -2.07
N LEU A 4 6.83 3.56 -1.47
CA LEU A 4 5.61 3.00 -0.87
C LEU A 4 5.55 3.42 0.59
N THR A 5 4.47 4.09 0.98
CA THR A 5 4.15 4.41 2.38
C THR A 5 2.85 3.73 2.77
N ILE A 6 2.83 3.00 3.88
CA ILE A 6 1.61 2.42 4.46
C ILE A 6 1.41 3.02 5.85
N ASN A 7 0.28 3.67 6.07
CA ASN A 7 -0.12 4.19 7.37
C ASN A 7 -1.20 3.27 7.96
N PHE A 8 -0.83 2.49 8.98
CA PHE A 8 -1.74 1.70 9.79
C PHE A 8 -2.17 2.55 10.98
N ASN A 9 -3.43 3.02 11.00
CA ASN A 9 -3.96 3.91 12.04
C ASN A 9 -3.11 5.18 12.26
N SER A 10 -3.32 5.92 13.36
CA SER A 10 -2.76 7.25 13.58
C SER A 10 -1.25 7.32 13.79
N ASP A 11 -0.58 6.21 14.13
CA ASP A 11 0.78 6.26 14.68
C ASP A 11 1.80 5.32 14.00
N GLU A 12 1.37 4.36 13.16
CA GLU A 12 2.30 3.44 12.50
C GLU A 12 2.45 3.77 11.01
N LYS A 13 3.64 4.24 10.65
CA LYS A 13 4.03 4.55 9.27
C LYS A 13 5.16 3.64 8.83
N LEU A 14 4.91 2.84 7.80
CA LEU A 14 5.90 2.00 7.16
C LEU A 14 6.29 2.60 5.82
N ILE A 15 7.59 2.65 5.51
CA ILE A 15 8.12 3.22 4.28
C ILE A 15 9.05 2.19 3.61
N ALA A 16 8.87 1.98 2.32
CA ALA A 16 9.68 1.09 1.50
C ALA A 16 10.08 1.73 0.17
N ASP A 17 11.32 1.47 -0.24
CA ASP A 17 11.80 1.82 -1.58
C ASP A 17 11.57 0.64 -2.53
N ILE A 18 10.63 0.80 -3.45
CA ILE A 18 10.23 -0.26 -4.37
C ILE A 18 11.00 -0.13 -5.70
N PRO A 19 11.77 -1.16 -6.11
CA PRO A 19 12.54 -1.10 -7.35
C PRO A 19 11.62 -1.07 -8.58
N LEU A 20 12.11 -0.46 -9.66
CA LEU A 20 11.40 -0.34 -10.95
C LEU A 20 10.87 -1.68 -11.47
N SER A 21 11.59 -2.77 -11.22
CA SER A 21 11.19 -4.13 -11.62
C SER A 21 9.93 -4.65 -10.90
N ARG A 22 9.55 -4.04 -9.78
CA ARG A 22 8.37 -4.39 -8.97
C ARG A 22 7.29 -3.34 -8.98
N GLU A 23 7.58 -2.14 -9.43
CA GLU A 23 6.67 -1.00 -9.48
C GLU A 23 5.37 -1.33 -10.23
N LEU A 24 5.45 -1.93 -11.42
CA LEU A 24 4.26 -2.35 -12.19
C LEU A 24 3.40 -3.37 -11.44
N GLN A 25 4.03 -4.28 -10.68
CA GLN A 25 3.31 -5.29 -9.90
C GLN A 25 2.57 -4.65 -8.73
N LEU A 26 3.20 -3.68 -8.06
CA LEU A 26 2.60 -2.92 -6.97
C LEU A 26 1.35 -2.16 -7.44
N TRP A 27 1.48 -1.43 -8.55
CA TRP A 27 0.35 -0.71 -9.16
C TRP A 27 -0.82 -1.63 -9.51
N LYS A 28 -0.54 -2.82 -10.06
CA LYS A 28 -1.59 -3.82 -10.35
C LYS A 28 -2.27 -4.34 -9.10
N THR A 29 -1.52 -4.66 -8.04
CA THR A 29 -2.08 -5.11 -6.77
C THR A 29 -3.06 -4.07 -6.22
N ILE A 30 -2.70 -2.79 -6.27
CA ILE A 30 -3.54 -1.70 -5.75
C ILE A 30 -4.78 -1.48 -6.59
N ALA A 31 -4.66 -1.51 -7.91
CA ALA A 31 -5.81 -1.38 -8.80
C ALA A 31 -6.85 -2.50 -8.58
N ILE A 32 -6.39 -3.72 -8.31
CA ILE A 32 -7.27 -4.84 -7.96
C ILE A 32 -7.89 -4.62 -6.58
N ALA A 33 -7.07 -4.24 -5.60
CA ALA A 33 -7.50 -3.99 -4.23
C ALA A 33 -8.62 -2.94 -4.18
N ILE A 34 -8.42 -1.75 -4.76
CA ILE A 34 -9.39 -0.64 -4.73
C ILE A 34 -10.74 -1.03 -5.36
N ASN A 35 -10.74 -1.84 -6.42
CA ASN A 35 -11.97 -2.26 -7.10
C ASN A 35 -12.75 -3.36 -6.35
N SER A 36 -12.20 -3.89 -5.25
CA SER A 36 -12.75 -5.05 -4.53
C SER A 36 -13.38 -4.72 -3.18
N ILE A 37 -13.42 -3.45 -2.77
CA ILE A 37 -13.73 -3.04 -1.39
C ILE A 37 -15.03 -2.23 -1.30
N ASP A 38 -15.90 -2.60 -0.36
CA ASP A 38 -17.02 -1.78 0.12
C ASP A 38 -16.51 -0.57 0.95
N GLU A 39 -17.10 0.62 0.74
CA GLU A 39 -16.58 1.89 1.27
C GLU A 39 -16.47 1.98 2.80
N GLU A 40 -17.14 1.09 3.55
CA GLU A 40 -17.26 1.14 5.02
C GLU A 40 -16.02 0.64 5.79
N GLU A 41 -15.03 0.01 5.14
CA GLU A 41 -13.88 -0.62 5.83
C GLU A 41 -12.53 0.13 5.66
N ARG A 42 -12.54 1.38 5.20
CA ARG A 42 -11.31 2.10 4.81
C ARG A 42 -10.66 2.88 5.96
N ASP A 43 -9.84 2.19 6.75
CA ASP A 43 -9.14 2.79 7.92
C ASP A 43 -7.64 3.07 7.69
N CYS A 44 -7.08 2.68 6.54
CA CYS A 44 -5.66 2.81 6.24
C CYS A 44 -5.41 3.70 5.02
N THR A 45 -4.26 4.39 5.01
CA THR A 45 -3.84 5.20 3.88
C THR A 45 -2.54 4.65 3.30
N LEU A 46 -2.56 4.34 2.01
CA LEU A 46 -1.40 3.90 1.25
C LEU A 46 -1.01 4.98 0.25
N CYS A 47 0.26 5.38 0.27
CA CYS A 47 0.82 6.33 -0.69
C CYS A 47 1.86 5.66 -1.58
N ILE A 48 1.81 5.94 -2.88
CA ILE A 48 2.87 5.63 -3.84
C ILE A 48 3.29 6.91 -4.52
N ASP A 49 4.53 7.33 -4.25
CA ASP A 49 5.05 8.61 -4.70
C ASP A 49 4.10 9.75 -4.29
N GLU A 50 3.47 10.42 -5.27
CA GLU A 50 2.50 11.49 -5.04
C GLU A 50 1.03 11.03 -4.94
N HIS A 51 0.75 9.75 -5.19
CA HIS A 51 -0.61 9.20 -5.22
C HIS A 51 -0.99 8.62 -3.86
N SER A 52 -2.21 8.91 -3.40
CA SER A 52 -2.74 8.41 -2.12
C SER A 52 -4.02 7.63 -2.33
N PHE A 53 -4.15 6.52 -1.61
CA PHE A 53 -5.26 5.57 -1.70
C PHE A 53 -5.75 5.22 -0.31
N GLN A 54 -7.07 5.21 -0.14
CA GLN A 54 -7.70 4.69 1.06
C GLN A 54 -7.99 3.21 0.87
N LEU A 55 -7.51 2.39 1.80
CA LEU A 55 -7.61 0.94 1.74
C LEU A 55 -8.12 0.41 3.07
N SER A 56 -8.66 -0.81 3.07
CA SER A 56 -8.94 -1.51 4.31
C SER A 56 -7.66 -1.95 5.01
N TYR A 57 -7.76 -2.15 6.32
CA TYR A 57 -6.66 -2.63 7.15
C TYR A 57 -6.09 -3.96 6.61
N TYR A 58 -6.97 -4.92 6.29
CA TYR A 58 -6.58 -6.23 5.75
C TYR A 58 -5.77 -6.13 4.44
N LEU A 59 -6.15 -5.23 3.53
CA LEU A 59 -5.43 -5.05 2.28
C LEU A 59 -4.08 -4.36 2.47
N SER A 60 -4.00 -3.46 3.44
CA SER A 60 -2.75 -2.82 3.81
C SER A 60 -1.77 -3.85 4.39
N GLU A 61 -2.24 -4.80 5.20
CA GLU A 61 -1.43 -5.94 5.68
C GLU A 61 -1.00 -6.88 4.54
N LEU A 62 -1.89 -7.15 3.58
CA LEU A 62 -1.56 -7.97 2.41
C LEU A 62 -0.42 -7.33 1.58
N ILE A 63 -0.53 -6.03 1.30
CA ILE A 63 0.49 -5.29 0.57
C ILE A 63 1.79 -5.26 1.38
N TYR A 64 1.72 -4.97 2.68
CA TYR A 64 2.89 -5.03 3.55
C TYR A 64 3.58 -6.40 3.48
N SER A 65 2.85 -7.51 3.67
CA SER A 65 3.41 -8.86 3.61
C SER A 65 4.11 -9.18 2.28
N GLN A 66 3.55 -8.71 1.17
CA GLN A 66 4.11 -8.91 -0.17
C GLN A 66 5.40 -8.11 -0.41
N TYR A 67 5.52 -6.94 0.21
CA TYR A 67 6.65 -6.02 0.02
C TYR A 67 7.54 -5.87 1.26
N GLN A 68 7.32 -6.64 2.32
CA GLN A 68 8.00 -6.51 3.63
C GLN A 68 9.52 -6.48 3.53
N HIS A 69 10.10 -7.19 2.55
CA HIS A 69 11.54 -7.23 2.30
C HIS A 69 12.16 -5.92 1.81
N TYR A 70 11.33 -4.93 1.46
CA TYR A 70 11.75 -3.60 1.02
C TYR A 70 11.54 -2.52 2.10
N PHE A 71 10.92 -2.86 3.23
CA PHE A 71 10.75 -1.95 4.37
C PHE A 71 11.99 -1.98 5.27
N LEU A 72 12.37 -0.81 5.79
CA LEU A 72 13.49 -0.61 6.73
C LEU A 72 13.09 -0.88 8.18
#